data_AF-A0A453A2F4-F1
#
_entry.id   AF-A0A453A2F4-F1
#
_cell.length_a   1.000
_cell.length_b   1.000
_cell.length_c   1.000
_cell.angle_alpha   90.00
_cell.angle_beta   90.00
_cell.angle_gamma   90.00
#
_symmetry.space_group_name_H-M   'P 1'
#
loop_
_entity.id
_entity.type
_entity.pdbx_description
1 polymer ?
#
loop_
_entity_poly.entity_id
_entity_poly.type
_entity_poly.pdbx_seq_one_letter_code
_entity_poly.pdbx_strand_id
1 'polypeptide(L)' 'VTDKAVAVGFGVSTPEQVKQIAGWGADGVIVGSAMVRQLGESGSPEEGLKKLEELAKSLKAAFP' A
#
# COMPACT_ATOMS: atom_id res chain seq x y z
N VAL A 1 -15.61 -20.03 -6.62
CA VAL A 1 -14.22 -20.30 -7.06
C VAL A 1 -14.05 -19.69 -8.44
N THR A 2 -12.92 -19.04 -8.71
CA THR A 2 -12.62 -18.29 -9.95
C THR A 2 -11.12 -18.37 -10.23
N ASP A 3 -10.71 -18.29 -11.50
CA ASP A 3 -9.30 -18.27 -11.91
C ASP A 3 -8.76 -16.85 -12.14
N LYS A 4 -9.60 -15.84 -11.95
CA LYS A 4 -9.19 -14.43 -11.99
C LYS A 4 -8.37 -14.08 -10.75
N ALA A 5 -7.34 -13.26 -10.94
CA ALA A 5 -6.56 -12.68 -9.84
C ALA A 5 -7.47 -11.92 -8.85
N VAL A 6 -7.23 -12.12 -7.56
CA VAL A 6 -7.97 -11.51 -6.46
C VAL A 6 -7.05 -10.58 -5.68
N ALA A 7 -7.30 -9.28 -5.81
CA ALA A 7 -6.63 -8.26 -5.00
C ALA A 7 -7.47 -7.90 -3.78
N VAL A 8 -6.82 -7.71 -2.64
CA VAL A 8 -7.45 -7.28 -1.39
C VAL A 8 -7.14 -5.82 -1.13
N GLY A 9 -8.16 -5.05 -0.76
CA GLY A 9 -8.03 -3.65 -0.39
C GLY A 9 -8.95 -3.32 0.78
N PHE A 10 -8.83 -2.07 1.25
CA PHE A 10 -9.50 -1.46 2.40
C PHE A 10 -8.65 -1.48 3.69
N GLY A 11 -8.33 -0.28 4.19
CA GLY A 11 -7.63 -0.10 5.48
C GLY A 11 -6.15 -0.49 5.54
N VAL A 12 -5.53 -0.86 4.40
CA VAL A 12 -4.11 -1.21 4.36
C VAL A 12 -3.26 0.08 4.39
N SER A 13 -2.31 0.14 5.31
CA SER A 13 -1.38 1.27 5.47
C SER A 13 0.01 0.88 5.97
N THR A 14 0.27 -0.38 6.33
CA THR A 14 1.59 -0.80 6.83
C THR A 14 2.19 -2.00 6.06
N PRO A 15 3.53 -2.12 6.02
CA PRO A 15 4.21 -3.28 5.42
C PRO A 15 3.81 -4.63 6.04
N GLU A 16 3.50 -4.67 7.34
CA GLU A 16 3.08 -5.89 8.05
C GLU A 16 1.72 -6.36 7.55
N GLN A 17 0.78 -5.44 7.33
CA GLN A 17 -0.53 -5.76 6.75
C GLN A 17 -0.37 -6.29 5.32
N VAL A 18 0.53 -5.70 4.52
CA VAL A 18 0.84 -6.19 3.17
C VAL A 18 1.36 -7.63 3.22
N LYS A 19 2.33 -7.93 4.09
CA LYS A 19 2.87 -9.29 4.27
C LYS A 19 1.80 -10.28 4.71
N GLN A 20 0.94 -9.87 5.65
CA GLN A 20 -0.13 -10.71 6.15
C GLN A 20 -1.14 -11.06 5.05
N ILE A 21 -1.57 -10.06 4.26
CA ILE A 21 -2.53 -10.26 3.17
C ILE A 21 -1.92 -11.10 2.04
N ALA A 22 -0.65 -10.87 1.69
CA ALA A 22 0.06 -11.72 0.74
C ALA A 22 0.17 -13.16 1.25
N GLY A 23 0.47 -13.35 2.55
CA GLY A 23 0.51 -14.67 3.20
C GLY A 23 -0.84 -15.40 3.24
N TRP A 24 -1.95 -14.67 3.11
CA TRP A 24 -3.29 -15.25 2.96
C TRP A 24 -3.60 -15.71 1.53
N GLY A 25 -2.72 -15.43 0.57
CA GLY A 25 -2.86 -15.85 -0.84
C GLY A 25 -3.52 -14.80 -1.75
N ALA A 26 -3.49 -13.52 -1.40
CA ALA A 26 -3.93 -12.47 -2.31
C ALA A 26 -2.95 -12.26 -3.46
N ASP A 27 -3.47 -12.12 -4.69
CA ASP A 27 -2.66 -11.83 -5.89
C ASP A 27 -2.21 -10.36 -5.95
N GLY A 28 -2.78 -9.50 -5.11
CA GLY A 28 -2.44 -8.10 -5.03
C GLY A 28 -3.00 -7.42 -3.78
N VAL A 29 -2.42 -6.27 -3.44
CA VAL A 29 -2.84 -5.43 -2.31
C VAL A 29 -3.08 -4.00 -2.79
N ILE A 30 -4.23 -3.42 -2.41
CA ILE A 30 -4.62 -2.05 -2.79
C ILE A 30 -4.47 -1.13 -1.59
N VAL A 31 -3.64 -0.09 -1.75
CA VAL A 31 -3.36 0.92 -0.73
C VAL A 31 -3.78 2.30 -1.25
N GLY A 32 -4.94 2.78 -0.81
CA GLY A 32 -5.51 4.06 -1.24
C GLY A 32 -5.28 5.18 -0.23
N SER A 33 -6.05 5.18 0.85
CA SER A 33 -6.08 6.30 1.82
C SER A 33 -4.71 6.62 2.40
N ALA A 34 -3.85 5.64 2.64
CA ALA A 34 -2.49 5.89 3.14
C ALA A 34 -1.65 6.69 2.14
N MET A 35 -1.78 6.42 0.84
CA MET A 35 -1.09 7.17 -0.23
C MET A 35 -1.61 8.61 -0.32
N VAL A 36 -2.94 8.77 -0.34
CA VAL A 36 -3.58 10.09 -0.42
C VAL A 36 -3.23 10.95 0.80
N ARG A 37 -3.16 10.36 2.00
CA ARG A 37 -2.74 11.08 3.21
C ARG A 37 -1.32 11.62 3.13
N GLN A 38 -0.36 10.85 2.60
CA GLN A 38 1.01 11.37 2.44
C GLN A 38 1.06 12.63 1.58
N LEU A 39 0.26 12.68 0.50
CA LEU A 39 0.18 13.85 -0.37
C LEU A 39 -0.64 14.99 0.24
N GLY A 40 -1.80 14.68 0.82
CA GLY A 40 -2.78 15.69 1.25
C GLY A 40 -2.52 16.29 2.63
N GLU A 41 -1.77 15.62 3.50
CA GLU A 41 -1.49 16.06 4.88
C GLU A 41 -0.05 16.56 5.06
N SER A 42 0.73 16.67 3.98
CA SER A 42 2.10 17.20 4.04
C SER A 42 2.15 18.72 3.96
N GLY A 43 3.22 19.32 4.51
CA GLY A 43 3.39 20.78 4.57
C GLY A 43 3.73 21.42 3.21
N SER A 44 4.24 20.64 2.26
CA SER A 44 4.47 21.07 0.87
C SER A 44 4.30 19.91 -0.12
N PRO A 45 4.13 20.21 -1.42
CA PRO A 45 4.13 19.18 -2.47
C PRO A 45 5.40 18.32 -2.50
N GLU A 46 6.59 18.92 -2.31
CA GLU A 46 7.85 18.18 -2.31
C GLU A 46 7.94 17.21 -1.12
N GLU A 47 7.50 17.65 0.07
CA GLU A 47 7.44 16.80 1.25
C GLU A 47 6.47 15.63 1.04
N GLY A 48 5.30 15.91 0.47
CA GLY A 48 4.29 14.89 0.18
C GLY A 48 4.80 13.84 -0.81
N LEU A 49 5.48 14.25 -1.88
CA LEU A 49 6.09 13.33 -2.84
C LEU A 49 7.17 12.46 -2.19
N LYS A 50 8.01 13.04 -1.33
CA LYS A 50 9.04 12.29 -0.60
C LYS A 50 8.44 11.24 0.33
N LYS A 51 7.44 11.61 1.13
CA LYS A 51 6.75 10.66 2.03
C LYS A 51 6.00 9.57 1.26
N LEU A 52 5.36 9.93 0.14
CA LEU A 52 4.70 8.97 -0.73
C LEU A 52 5.70 7.95 -1.28
N GLU A 53 6.87 8.39 -1.75
CA GLU A 53 7.93 7.53 -2.25
C GLU A 53 8.45 6.56 -1.17
N GLU A 54 8.73 7.07 0.03
CA GLU A 54 9.17 6.27 1.17
C GLU A 54 8.14 5.19 1.54
N LEU A 55 6.86 5.58 1.65
CA LEU A 55 5.77 4.64 1.92
C LEU A 55 5.65 3.59 0.81
N ALA A 56 5.61 4.00 -0.45
CA ALA A 56 5.48 3.09 -1.59
C ALA A 56 6.64 2.07 -1.65
N LYS A 57 7.89 2.50 -1.42
CA LYS A 57 9.03 1.59 -1.34
C LYS A 57 8.89 0.59 -0.20
N SER A 58 8.47 1.04 0.98
CA SER A 58 8.28 0.17 2.15
C SER A 58 7.22 -0.91 1.91
N LEU A 59 6.09 -0.54 1.30
CA LEU A 59 5.00 -1.46 0.98
C LEU A 59 5.40 -2.42 -0.14
N LYS A 60 6.09 -1.94 -1.17
CA LYS A 60 6.56 -2.80 -2.26
C LYS A 60 7.58 -3.83 -1.77
N ALA A 61 8.48 -3.46 -0.85
CA ALA A 61 9.45 -4.39 -0.24
C ALA A 61 8.78 -5.46 0.64
N ALA A 62 7.54 -5.23 1.09
CA ALA A 62 6.76 -6.17 1.89
C ALA A 62 5.89 -7.12 1.08
N PHE A 63 5.59 -6.80 -0.18
CA PHE A 63 4.85 -7.70 -1.07
C PHE A 63 5.83 -8.58 -1.84
N PRO A 64 5.73 -9.92 -1.73
CA PRO A 64 6.66 -10.87 -2.35
C PRO A 64 6.70 -10.79 -3.90
#